data_AF-A0A9D8JZP1-F1
#
_entry.id   AF-A0A9D8JZP1-F1
#
_cell.length_a   1.000
_cell.length_b   1.000
_cell.length_c   1.000
_cell.angle_alpha   90.00
_cell.angle_beta   90.00
_cell.angle_gamma   90.00
#
_symmetry.space_group_name_H-M   'P 1'
#
loop_
_entity.id
_entity.type
_entity.pdbx_description
1 polymer ?
#
loop_
_entity_poly.entity_id
_entity_poly.type
_entity_poly.pdbx_seq_one_letter_code
_entity_poly.pdbx_strand_id
1 'polypeptide(L)'
;MTSLQRANHSPASVAVLSQVPLLADLRREELLALAPRFRVDRFQHDAHIFHEGDAAERFWIVSEGQVKIVKYAEGGKETVLEVIPPGEVFGSATVLMSRQPATARALSDAVTLSLSVEEYKRVLLDYPAVSVRVIEMLGERLRGVIGMRMMISERVERRIAHILIKIASKCGVETDSGWMIGVSLSRQEIAELADTTTETAIRVMSKFSKSGWAKTLPGGYVVILNREMLGKISRGEAEGRNPKLSPPPVAE
;
A
#
# COMPACT_ATOMS: atom_id res chain seq x y z
N MET A 1 23.80 3.18 18.45
CA MET A 1 24.61 2.17 17.76
C MET A 1 23.65 1.20 17.10
N THR A 2 23.13 1.57 15.94
CA THR A 2 22.09 0.80 15.23
C THR A 2 22.77 -0.26 14.40
N SER A 3 22.56 -1.52 14.79
CA SER A 3 23.06 -2.71 14.11
C SER A 3 22.44 -2.83 12.72
N LEU A 4 23.09 -2.23 11.72
CA LEU A 4 22.87 -2.54 10.32
C LEU A 4 23.22 -4.01 10.12
N GLN A 5 22.22 -4.89 10.17
CA GLN A 5 22.32 -6.24 9.63
C GLN A 5 22.89 -6.10 8.22
N ARG A 6 24.03 -6.74 7.97
CA ARG A 6 24.67 -6.77 6.66
C ARG A 6 23.74 -7.47 5.69
N ALA A 7 22.89 -6.71 5.00
CA ALA A 7 22.21 -7.19 3.82
C ALA A 7 23.27 -7.64 2.81
N ASN A 8 23.12 -8.79 2.16
CA ASN A 8 23.97 -9.15 1.04
C ASN A 8 23.56 -8.28 -0.15
N HIS A 9 24.41 -7.33 -0.54
CA HIS A 9 24.12 -6.40 -1.62
C HIS A 9 24.50 -7.07 -2.94
N SER A 10 23.57 -7.17 -3.88
CA SER A 10 23.86 -7.56 -5.25
C SER A 10 23.29 -6.52 -6.20
N PRO A 11 23.94 -6.25 -7.35
CA PRO A 11 23.36 -5.41 -8.39
C PRO A 11 22.05 -6.04 -8.91
N ALA A 12 21.10 -5.22 -9.31
CA ALA A 12 19.86 -5.72 -9.89
C ALA A 12 20.13 -6.40 -11.24
N SER A 13 19.38 -7.45 -11.56
CA SER A 13 19.40 -8.04 -12.90
C SER A 13 18.42 -7.29 -13.81
N VAL A 14 18.71 -7.28 -15.12
CA VAL A 14 17.78 -6.73 -16.12
C VAL A 14 16.42 -7.44 -16.08
N ALA A 15 16.42 -8.74 -15.79
CA ALA A 15 15.19 -9.50 -15.64
C ALA A 15 14.31 -8.90 -14.53
N VAL A 16 14.89 -8.58 -13.38
CA VAL A 16 14.17 -7.95 -12.27
C VAL A 16 13.72 -6.53 -12.62
N LEU A 17 14.60 -5.70 -13.22
CA LEU A 17 14.24 -4.34 -13.60
C LEU A 17 13.13 -4.28 -14.66
N SER A 18 13.09 -5.25 -15.58
CA SER A 18 12.05 -5.31 -16.62
C SER A 18 10.65 -5.59 -16.09
N GLN A 19 10.52 -6.13 -14.89
CA GLN A 19 9.24 -6.37 -14.22
C GLN A 19 8.73 -5.13 -13.47
N VAL A 20 9.56 -4.10 -13.33
CA VAL A 20 9.19 -2.88 -12.61
C VAL A 20 8.33 -2.00 -13.53
N PRO A 21 7.04 -1.75 -13.21
CA PRO A 21 6.18 -0.91 -14.02
C PRO A 21 6.71 0.52 -14.19
N LEU A 22 7.51 1.03 -13.26
CA LEU A 22 8.14 2.33 -13.43
C LEU A 22 9.17 2.36 -14.59
N LEU A 23 9.77 1.22 -14.93
CA LEU A 23 10.87 1.11 -15.89
C LEU A 23 10.46 0.42 -17.21
N ALA A 24 9.18 0.06 -17.38
CA ALA A 24 8.75 -0.76 -18.53
C ALA A 24 8.89 -0.07 -19.91
N ASP A 25 9.04 1.26 -19.96
CA ASP A 25 9.29 2.00 -21.21
C ASP A 25 10.77 2.06 -21.59
N LEU A 26 11.67 1.53 -20.74
CA LEU A 26 13.09 1.49 -21.01
C LEU A 26 13.46 0.29 -21.86
N ARG A 27 14.33 0.54 -22.83
CA ARG A 27 14.91 -0.49 -23.68
C ARG A 27 15.89 -1.34 -22.89
N ARG A 28 16.17 -2.55 -23.40
CA ARG A 28 17.08 -3.49 -22.74
C ARG A 28 18.45 -2.89 -22.48
N GLU A 29 18.98 -2.10 -23.40
CA GLU A 29 20.28 -1.44 -23.29
C GLU A 29 20.29 -0.40 -22.16
N GLU A 30 19.18 0.32 -21.99
CA GLU A 30 18.99 1.31 -20.92
C GLU A 30 18.87 0.61 -19.56
N LEU A 31 18.11 -0.49 -19.49
CA LEU A 31 18.03 -1.34 -18.30
C LEU A 31 19.39 -1.94 -17.92
N LEU A 32 20.21 -2.35 -18.90
CA LEU A 32 21.57 -2.83 -18.68
C LEU A 32 22.47 -1.75 -18.08
N ALA A 33 22.33 -0.50 -18.55
CA ALA A 33 23.08 0.64 -18.01
C ALA A 33 22.62 1.05 -16.60
N LEU A 34 21.34 0.82 -16.27
CA LEU A 34 20.77 1.14 -14.96
C LEU A 34 20.98 0.05 -13.90
N ALA A 35 20.99 -1.22 -14.31
CA ALA A 35 21.13 -2.38 -13.43
C ALA A 35 22.23 -2.25 -12.34
N PRO A 36 23.46 -1.80 -12.65
CA PRO A 36 24.52 -1.65 -11.65
C PRO A 36 24.26 -0.57 -10.60
N ARG A 37 23.36 0.39 -10.88
CA ARG A 37 23.04 1.50 -9.98
C ARG A 37 22.09 1.04 -8.87
N PHE A 38 21.23 0.07 -9.17
CA PHE A 38 20.27 -0.48 -8.20
C PHE A 38 20.93 -1.47 -7.25
N ARG A 39 20.62 -1.34 -5.97
CA ARG A 39 20.93 -2.31 -4.92
C ARG A 39 19.73 -3.19 -4.67
N VAL A 40 19.94 -4.50 -4.57
CA VAL A 40 18.93 -5.47 -4.14
C VAL A 40 19.09 -5.77 -2.67
N ASP A 41 18.01 -5.65 -1.90
CA ASP A 41 17.95 -5.98 -0.48
C ASP A 41 16.79 -6.94 -0.19
N ARG A 42 17.02 -7.94 0.67
CA ARG A 42 16.02 -8.90 1.11
C ARG A 42 15.68 -8.68 2.58
N PHE A 43 14.40 -8.69 2.89
CA PHE A 43 13.83 -8.47 4.20
C PHE A 43 12.93 -9.65 4.57
N GLN A 44 13.05 -10.13 5.80
CA GLN A 44 12.11 -11.09 6.36
C GLN A 44 10.83 -10.36 6.79
N HIS A 45 9.73 -11.09 6.95
CA HIS A 45 8.50 -10.57 7.55
C HIS A 45 8.80 -9.76 8.84
N ASP A 46 8.13 -8.62 8.98
CA ASP A 46 8.29 -7.63 10.06
C ASP A 46 9.69 -6.98 10.18
N ALA A 47 10.62 -7.22 9.26
CA ALA A 47 11.89 -6.51 9.26
C ALA A 47 11.72 -5.03 8.85
N HIS A 48 12.39 -4.13 9.58
CA HIS A 48 12.42 -2.71 9.26
C HIS A 48 13.32 -2.43 8.06
N ILE A 49 12.81 -1.65 7.11
CA ILE A 49 13.55 -1.18 5.94
C ILE A 49 14.19 0.18 6.25
N PHE A 50 13.42 1.06 6.87
CA PHE A 50 13.88 2.32 7.48
C PHE A 50 12.88 2.76 8.55
N HIS A 51 13.33 3.63 9.45
CA HIS A 51 12.52 4.23 10.50
C HIS A 51 12.12 5.66 10.15
N GLU A 52 11.01 6.10 10.74
CA GLU A 52 10.65 7.51 10.77
C GLU A 52 11.80 8.33 11.36
N GLY A 53 12.11 9.45 10.72
CA GLY A 53 13.21 10.31 11.09
C GLY A 53 14.57 9.89 10.55
N ASP A 54 14.74 8.68 9.98
CA ASP A 54 16.01 8.31 9.33
C ASP A 54 16.35 9.27 8.19
N ALA A 55 17.65 9.38 7.87
CA ALA A 55 18.11 10.19 6.76
C ALA A 55 17.48 9.69 5.44
N ALA A 56 16.92 10.62 4.69
CA ALA A 56 16.24 10.31 3.46
C ALA A 56 17.27 10.29 2.31
N GLU A 57 17.98 9.18 2.17
CA GLU A 57 19.12 9.05 1.23
C GLU A 57 18.83 8.14 0.03
N ARG A 58 17.76 7.36 0.09
CA ARG A 58 17.43 6.36 -0.92
C ARG A 58 15.94 6.38 -1.22
N PHE A 59 15.58 5.87 -2.38
CA PHE A 59 14.22 5.46 -2.68
C PHE A 59 14.19 3.94 -2.95
N TRP A 60 13.01 3.34 -2.82
CA TRP A 60 12.84 1.90 -2.97
C TRP A 60 11.71 1.55 -3.93
N ILE A 61 11.81 0.36 -4.49
CA ILE A 61 10.79 -0.32 -5.29
C ILE A 61 10.63 -1.71 -4.70
N VAL A 62 9.40 -2.15 -4.46
CA VAL A 62 9.15 -3.55 -4.06
C VAL A 62 9.26 -4.42 -5.31
N SER A 63 10.16 -5.40 -5.30
CA SER A 63 10.29 -6.39 -6.38
C SER A 63 9.47 -7.64 -6.08
N GLU A 64 9.46 -8.08 -4.83
CA GLU A 64 8.74 -9.27 -4.35
C GLU A 64 8.23 -9.01 -2.92
N GLY A 65 7.18 -9.72 -2.51
CA GLY A 65 6.54 -9.54 -1.20
C GLY A 65 5.77 -8.23 -1.11
N GLN A 66 5.54 -7.75 0.12
CA GLN A 66 4.82 -6.51 0.37
C GLN A 66 5.47 -5.73 1.51
N VAL A 67 5.37 -4.40 1.44
CA VAL A 67 5.88 -3.48 2.46
C VAL A 67 4.71 -2.67 3.01
N LYS A 68 4.66 -2.45 4.31
CA LYS A 68 3.74 -1.49 4.93
C LYS A 68 4.48 -0.24 5.38
N ILE A 69 3.84 0.91 5.16
CA ILE A 69 4.26 2.21 5.70
C ILE A 69 3.45 2.47 6.95
N VAL A 70 4.11 2.75 8.06
CA VAL A 70 3.49 2.88 9.39
C VAL A 70 3.95 4.14 10.11
N LYS A 71 3.08 4.70 10.95
CA LYS A 71 3.42 5.72 11.94
C LYS A 71 3.10 5.23 13.34
N TYR A 72 3.76 5.80 14.33
CA TYR A 72 3.48 5.54 15.74
C TYR A 72 2.85 6.79 16.36
N ALA A 73 1.71 6.62 17.03
CA ALA A 73 1.12 7.67 17.86
C ALA A 73 1.95 7.88 19.15
N GLU A 74 1.71 8.97 19.88
CA GLU A 74 2.43 9.29 21.15
C GLU A 74 2.34 8.17 22.21
N GLY A 75 1.37 7.26 22.10
CA GLY A 75 1.24 6.06 22.95
C GLY A 75 1.91 4.79 22.40
N GLY A 76 2.73 4.87 21.35
CA GLY A 76 3.38 3.72 20.71
C GLY A 76 2.45 2.85 19.86
N LYS A 77 1.18 3.23 19.71
CA LYS A 77 0.23 2.53 18.84
C LYS A 77 0.65 2.72 17.38
N GLU A 78 0.90 1.61 16.70
CA GLU A 78 1.15 1.59 15.26
C GLU A 78 -0.13 1.92 14.49
N THR A 79 0.01 2.66 13.38
CA THR A 79 -1.03 2.88 12.40
C THR A 79 -0.45 2.62 11.02
N VAL A 80 -0.95 1.59 10.33
CA VAL A 80 -0.65 1.37 8.91
C VAL A 80 -1.26 2.48 8.04
N LEU A 81 -0.40 3.20 7.32
CA LEU A 81 -0.78 4.25 6.40
C LEU A 81 -1.00 3.71 4.98
N GLU A 82 -0.15 2.79 4.54
CA GLU A 82 -0.19 2.24 3.18
C GLU A 82 0.42 0.84 3.12
N VAL A 83 -0.10 0.00 2.23
CA VAL A 83 0.51 -1.28 1.83
C VAL A 83 0.99 -1.15 0.39
N ILE A 84 2.27 -1.43 0.17
CA ILE A 84 3.00 -1.28 -1.09
C ILE A 84 3.22 -2.67 -1.69
N PRO A 85 2.57 -3.00 -2.83
CA PRO A 85 2.75 -4.27 -3.52
C PRO A 85 4.00 -4.27 -4.42
N PRO A 86 4.38 -5.43 -5.00
CA PRO A 86 5.42 -5.49 -6.02
C PRO A 86 5.16 -4.54 -7.19
N GLY A 87 6.23 -3.96 -7.72
CA GLY A 87 6.23 -2.97 -8.79
C GLY A 87 5.98 -1.52 -8.34
N GLU A 88 5.49 -1.30 -7.11
CA GLU A 88 5.28 0.04 -6.59
C GLU A 88 6.50 0.60 -5.85
N VAL A 89 6.63 1.93 -5.88
CA VAL A 89 7.74 2.65 -5.23
C VAL A 89 7.34 3.17 -3.85
N PHE A 90 8.30 3.26 -2.93
CA PHE A 90 8.11 3.90 -1.63
C PHE A 90 9.38 4.64 -1.20
N GLY A 91 9.23 5.52 -0.21
CA GLY A 91 10.28 6.50 0.10
C GLY A 91 10.45 7.54 -1.02
N SER A 92 9.43 7.80 -1.84
CA SER A 92 9.53 8.86 -2.88
C SER A 92 9.54 10.27 -2.28
N ALA A 93 8.94 10.45 -1.10
CA ALA A 93 9.00 11.70 -0.33
C ALA A 93 10.44 12.13 0.00
N THR A 94 11.36 11.17 0.08
CA THR A 94 12.80 11.35 0.32
C THR A 94 13.49 12.25 -0.71
N VAL A 95 12.94 12.36 -1.92
CA VAL A 95 13.50 13.27 -2.93
C VAL A 95 13.21 14.73 -2.61
N LEU A 96 12.13 14.96 -1.85
CA LEU A 96 11.61 16.28 -1.47
C LEU A 96 11.88 16.61 0.01
N MET A 97 12.31 15.64 0.82
CA MET A 97 12.46 15.74 2.27
C MET A 97 13.83 15.21 2.71
N SER A 98 14.41 15.78 3.75
CA SER A 98 15.70 15.33 4.29
C SER A 98 15.60 14.13 5.24
N ARG A 99 14.40 13.84 5.74
CA ARG A 99 14.13 12.73 6.67
C ARG A 99 12.90 11.92 6.26
N GLN A 100 12.89 10.64 6.61
CA GLN A 100 11.77 9.75 6.37
C GLN A 100 10.55 10.18 7.20
N PRO A 101 9.38 10.45 6.57
CA PRO A 101 8.20 10.94 7.29
C PRO A 101 7.43 9.85 8.05
N ALA A 102 7.79 8.59 7.85
CA ALA A 102 7.14 7.40 8.41
C ALA A 102 8.15 6.23 8.43
N THR A 103 7.78 5.12 9.07
CA THR A 103 8.57 3.88 9.10
C THR A 103 8.11 2.95 7.97
N ALA A 104 9.04 2.26 7.31
CA ALA A 104 8.71 1.19 6.36
C ALA A 104 9.13 -0.17 6.92
N ARG A 105 8.22 -1.14 6.86
CA ARG A 105 8.41 -2.49 7.39
C ARG A 105 7.89 -3.53 6.41
N ALA A 106 8.60 -4.64 6.28
CA ALA A 106 8.17 -5.76 5.46
C ALA A 106 6.89 -6.38 6.03
N LEU A 107 5.81 -6.41 5.25
CA LEU A 107 4.54 -7.05 5.62
C LEU A 107 4.56 -8.56 5.35
N SER A 108 5.46 -9.01 4.48
CA SER A 108 5.81 -10.40 4.20
C SER A 108 7.31 -10.46 3.90
N ASP A 109 7.88 -11.64 3.69
CA ASP A 109 9.23 -11.73 3.12
C ASP A 109 9.28 -10.95 1.80
N ALA A 110 10.16 -9.95 1.74
CA ALA A 110 10.16 -8.94 0.70
C ALA A 110 11.54 -8.77 0.08
N VAL A 111 11.55 -8.52 -1.22
CA VAL A 111 12.75 -8.11 -1.96
C VAL A 111 12.52 -6.70 -2.46
N THR A 112 13.48 -5.81 -2.21
CA THR A 112 13.40 -4.42 -2.67
C THR A 112 14.60 -4.07 -3.54
N LEU A 113 14.35 -3.16 -4.48
CA LEU A 113 15.36 -2.48 -5.25
C LEU A 113 15.51 -1.07 -4.69
N SER A 114 16.73 -0.59 -4.53
CA SER A 114 16.96 0.78 -4.07
C SER A 114 18.06 1.50 -4.83
N LEU A 115 17.91 2.82 -4.91
CA LEU A 115 18.84 3.75 -5.54
C LEU A 115 19.05 4.92 -4.58
N SER A 116 20.21 5.58 -4.66
CA SER A 116 20.40 6.83 -3.92
C SER A 116 19.51 7.93 -4.51
N VAL A 117 19.23 8.97 -3.72
CA VAL A 117 18.47 10.14 -4.20
C VAL A 117 19.16 10.81 -5.38
N GLU A 118 20.49 10.86 -5.40
CA GLU A 118 21.27 11.42 -6.50
C GLU A 118 21.09 10.61 -7.79
N GLU A 119 21.21 9.28 -7.70
CA GLU A 119 20.99 8.42 -8.85
C GLU A 119 19.54 8.46 -9.31
N TYR A 120 18.57 8.55 -8.40
CA TYR A 120 17.17 8.73 -8.78
C TYR A 120 16.96 10.00 -9.59
N LYS A 121 17.49 11.13 -9.10
CA LYS A 121 17.40 12.42 -9.80
C LYS A 121 18.03 12.33 -11.19
N ARG A 122 19.17 11.65 -11.32
CA ARG A 122 19.79 11.38 -12.63
C ARG A 122 18.89 10.55 -13.53
N VAL A 123 18.32 9.45 -13.03
CA VAL A 123 17.39 8.62 -13.81
C VAL A 123 16.18 9.42 -14.31
N LEU A 124 15.61 10.29 -13.47
CA LEU A 124 14.49 11.14 -13.89
C LEU A 124 14.86 12.14 -14.99
N LEU A 125 16.08 12.69 -14.94
CA LEU A 125 16.57 13.64 -15.95
C LEU A 125 16.97 12.94 -17.25
N ASP A 126 17.64 11.80 -17.14
CA ASP A 126 18.17 11.03 -18.28
C ASP A 126 17.05 10.29 -19.04
N TYR A 127 15.96 9.92 -18.34
CA TYR A 127 14.85 9.14 -18.90
C TYR A 127 13.49 9.80 -18.64
N PRO A 128 13.07 10.78 -19.48
CA PRO A 128 11.81 11.51 -19.30
C PRO A 128 10.55 10.63 -19.26
N ALA A 129 10.54 9.49 -19.95
CA ALA A 129 9.43 8.53 -19.87
C ALA A 129 9.21 8.00 -18.45
N VAL A 130 10.30 7.74 -17.71
CA VAL A 130 10.24 7.35 -16.29
C VAL A 130 9.65 8.48 -15.47
N SER A 131 10.06 9.72 -15.72
CA SER A 131 9.53 10.91 -15.02
C SER A 131 8.02 11.08 -15.19
N VAL A 132 7.50 10.89 -16.40
CA VAL A 132 6.05 10.95 -16.65
C VAL A 132 5.30 9.89 -15.82
N ARG A 133 5.80 8.65 -15.80
CA ARG A 133 5.21 7.57 -14.98
C ARG A 133 5.23 7.87 -13.49
N VAL A 134 6.30 8.47 -12.98
CA VAL A 134 6.33 8.92 -11.57
C VAL A 134 5.23 9.94 -11.30
N ILE A 135 5.03 10.92 -12.19
CA ILE A 135 4.00 11.95 -12.04
C ILE A 135 2.60 11.32 -12.05
N GLU A 136 2.32 10.41 -12.98
CA GLU A 136 1.05 9.69 -13.06
C GLU A 136 0.76 8.90 -11.78
N MET A 137 1.75 8.14 -11.30
CA MET A 137 1.67 7.37 -10.07
C MET A 137 1.43 8.27 -8.83
N LEU A 138 2.13 9.40 -8.73
CA LEU A 138 1.90 10.37 -7.65
C LEU A 138 0.48 10.98 -7.74
N GLY A 139 -0.01 11.24 -8.95
CA GLY A 139 -1.38 11.69 -9.20
C GLY A 139 -2.43 10.70 -8.73
N GLU A 140 -2.24 9.40 -8.99
CA GLU A 140 -3.12 8.34 -8.48
C GLU A 140 -3.09 8.24 -6.94
N ARG A 141 -1.91 8.35 -6.33
CA ARG A 141 -1.79 8.37 -4.87
C ARG A 141 -2.55 9.55 -4.26
N LEU A 142 -2.38 10.74 -4.83
CA LEU A 142 -3.08 11.94 -4.39
C LEU A 142 -4.60 11.78 -4.51
N ARG A 143 -5.10 11.25 -5.64
CA ARG A 143 -6.52 10.90 -5.81
C ARG A 143 -7.01 9.94 -4.73
N GLY A 144 -6.22 8.91 -4.42
CA GLY A 144 -6.53 7.93 -3.39
C GLY A 144 -6.65 8.53 -1.99
N VAL A 145 -5.75 9.45 -1.61
CA VAL A 145 -5.80 10.16 -0.31
C VAL A 145 -7.02 11.07 -0.24
N ILE A 146 -7.29 11.84 -1.30
CA ILE A 146 -8.45 12.73 -1.37
C ILE A 146 -9.76 11.93 -1.26
N GLY A 147 -9.88 10.81 -1.99
CA GLY A 147 -11.04 9.92 -1.91
C GLY A 147 -11.23 9.32 -0.52
N MET A 148 -10.15 8.89 0.15
CA MET A 148 -10.23 8.38 1.52
C MET A 148 -10.70 9.45 2.51
N ARG A 149 -10.21 10.69 2.39
CA ARG A 149 -10.60 11.79 3.27
C ARG A 149 -12.09 12.13 3.14
N MET A 150 -12.64 12.04 1.94
CA MET A 150 -14.09 12.20 1.72
C MET A 150 -14.93 11.09 2.39
N MET A 151 -14.33 9.94 2.72
CA MET A 151 -15.00 8.84 3.41
C MET A 151 -14.92 8.90 4.95
N ILE A 152 -14.25 9.88 5.55
CA ILE A 152 -14.16 9.98 7.02
C ILE A 152 -15.54 10.21 7.66
N SER A 153 -16.46 10.88 6.96
CA SER A 153 -17.87 11.03 7.37
C SER A 153 -18.72 9.77 7.13
N GLU A 154 -18.20 8.75 6.46
CA GLU A 154 -18.93 7.55 6.09
C GLU A 154 -18.88 6.47 7.18
N ARG A 155 -19.83 5.52 7.13
CA ARG A 155 -19.89 4.41 8.08
C ARG A 155 -18.62 3.54 8.00
N VAL A 156 -18.15 3.04 9.15
CA VAL A 156 -16.95 2.19 9.25
C VAL A 156 -17.01 0.97 8.32
N GLU A 157 -18.20 0.38 8.15
CA GLU A 157 -18.42 -0.75 7.23
C GLU A 157 -18.01 -0.43 5.79
N ARG A 158 -18.33 0.77 5.30
CA ARG A 158 -17.97 1.24 3.96
C ARG A 158 -16.47 1.40 3.82
N ARG A 159 -15.80 1.98 4.81
CA ARG A 159 -14.34 2.16 4.81
C ARG A 159 -13.62 0.82 4.75
N ILE A 160 -14.02 -0.15 5.58
CA ILE A 160 -13.45 -1.50 5.57
C ILE A 160 -13.67 -2.17 4.20
N ALA A 161 -14.89 -2.14 3.65
CA ALA A 161 -15.16 -2.69 2.32
C ALA A 161 -14.29 -2.05 1.23
N HIS A 162 -14.15 -0.71 1.26
CA HIS A 162 -13.33 0.02 0.31
C HIS A 162 -11.85 -0.40 0.37
N ILE A 163 -11.29 -0.52 1.58
CA ILE A 163 -9.89 -0.91 1.76
C ILE A 163 -9.65 -2.34 1.29
N LEU A 164 -10.54 -3.28 1.63
CA LEU A 164 -10.42 -4.65 1.16
C LEU A 164 -10.42 -4.72 -0.37
N ILE A 165 -11.34 -4.00 -1.04
CA ILE A 165 -11.39 -3.93 -2.51
C ILE A 165 -10.15 -3.26 -3.07
N LYS A 166 -9.70 -2.15 -2.46
CA LYS A 166 -8.51 -1.42 -2.90
C LYS A 166 -7.28 -2.30 -2.83
N ILE A 167 -7.06 -3.02 -1.73
CA ILE A 167 -5.93 -3.93 -1.58
C ILE A 167 -6.07 -5.11 -2.53
N ALA A 168 -7.26 -5.72 -2.64
CA ALA A 168 -7.51 -6.80 -3.60
C ALA A 168 -7.23 -6.38 -5.05
N SER A 169 -7.60 -5.14 -5.44
CA SER A 169 -7.31 -4.62 -6.79
C SER A 169 -5.83 -4.49 -7.09
N LYS A 170 -4.99 -4.33 -6.05
CA LYS A 170 -3.55 -4.17 -6.19
C LYS A 170 -2.78 -5.49 -6.12
N CYS A 171 -3.18 -6.41 -5.24
CA CYS A 171 -2.43 -7.64 -4.98
C CYS A 171 -3.30 -8.89 -4.85
N GLY A 172 -4.55 -8.85 -5.31
CA GLY A 172 -5.49 -9.95 -5.20
C GLY A 172 -5.27 -11.03 -6.26
N VAL A 173 -5.50 -12.28 -5.86
CA VAL A 173 -5.39 -13.48 -6.72
C VAL A 173 -6.77 -14.11 -6.85
N GLU A 174 -7.17 -14.44 -8.08
CA GLU A 174 -8.38 -15.24 -8.33
C GLU A 174 -8.19 -16.65 -7.77
N THR A 175 -9.17 -17.12 -7.00
CA THR A 175 -9.20 -18.48 -6.46
C THR A 175 -10.58 -19.09 -6.70
N ASP A 176 -10.69 -20.41 -6.61
CA ASP A 176 -11.98 -21.11 -6.68
C ASP A 176 -12.99 -20.64 -5.63
N SER A 177 -12.50 -20.05 -4.54
CA SER A 177 -13.30 -19.50 -3.44
C SER A 177 -13.67 -18.03 -3.61
N GLY A 178 -13.17 -17.33 -4.65
CA GLY A 178 -13.34 -15.88 -4.83
C GLY A 178 -12.00 -15.13 -4.89
N TRP A 179 -12.04 -13.81 -4.65
CA TRP A 179 -10.83 -12.97 -4.73
C TRP A 179 -10.05 -13.00 -3.44
N MET A 180 -8.93 -13.70 -3.41
CA MET A 180 -8.06 -13.68 -2.23
C MET A 180 -7.18 -12.45 -2.26
N ILE A 181 -7.18 -11.67 -1.19
CA ILE A 181 -6.18 -10.62 -0.98
C ILE A 181 -4.82 -11.31 -0.79
N GLY A 182 -3.82 -10.99 -1.62
CA GLY A 182 -2.51 -11.64 -1.62
C GLY A 182 -1.61 -11.34 -0.42
N VAL A 183 -2.16 -10.70 0.62
CA VAL A 183 -1.52 -10.47 1.92
C VAL A 183 -2.42 -10.97 3.05
N SER A 184 -1.81 -11.56 4.07
CA SER A 184 -2.47 -11.76 5.35
C SER A 184 -2.67 -10.40 6.01
N LEU A 185 -3.90 -10.11 6.46
CA LEU A 185 -4.22 -8.87 7.17
C LEU A 185 -4.82 -9.25 8.52
N SER A 186 -4.12 -8.88 9.59
CA SER A 186 -4.65 -8.99 10.93
C SER A 186 -5.86 -8.06 11.12
N ARG A 187 -6.69 -8.35 12.12
CA ARG A 187 -7.83 -7.49 12.46
C ARG A 187 -7.40 -6.09 12.90
N GLN A 188 -6.23 -5.99 13.52
CA GLN A 188 -5.63 -4.74 13.90
C GLN A 188 -5.22 -3.93 12.67
N GLU A 189 -4.53 -4.53 11.68
CA GLU A 189 -4.14 -3.82 10.46
C GLU A 189 -5.34 -3.36 9.64
N ILE A 190 -6.41 -4.17 9.56
CA ILE A 190 -7.67 -3.75 8.92
C ILE A 190 -8.27 -2.54 9.65
N ALA A 191 -8.22 -2.52 10.98
CA ALA A 191 -8.75 -1.43 11.77
C ALA A 191 -7.95 -0.14 11.57
N GLU A 192 -6.63 -0.23 11.55
CA GLU A 192 -5.73 0.91 11.33
C GLU A 192 -5.91 1.49 9.92
N LEU A 193 -5.93 0.64 8.90
CA LEU A 193 -6.18 1.07 7.52
C LEU A 193 -7.54 1.77 7.38
N ALA A 194 -8.57 1.28 8.10
CA ALA A 194 -9.93 1.80 8.05
C ALA A 194 -10.21 2.92 9.06
N ASP A 195 -9.18 3.37 9.77
CA ASP A 195 -9.26 4.37 10.83
C ASP A 195 -10.40 4.08 11.81
N THR A 196 -10.31 2.93 12.48
CA THR A 196 -11.30 2.46 13.45
C THR A 196 -10.64 1.62 14.56
N THR A 197 -11.44 1.12 15.51
CA THR A 197 -10.95 0.26 16.58
C THR A 197 -10.90 -1.21 16.13
N THR A 198 -9.97 -1.98 16.71
CA THR A 198 -9.83 -3.42 16.42
C THR A 198 -11.15 -4.16 16.71
N GLU A 199 -11.87 -3.82 17.78
CA GLU A 199 -13.17 -4.40 18.10
C GLU A 199 -14.21 -4.11 17.01
N THR A 200 -14.20 -2.88 16.48
CA THR A 200 -15.11 -2.50 15.40
C THR A 200 -14.79 -3.25 14.11
N ALA A 201 -13.51 -3.38 13.77
CA ALA A 201 -13.08 -4.18 12.61
C ALA A 201 -13.47 -5.66 12.77
N ILE A 202 -13.29 -6.25 13.96
CA ILE A 202 -13.73 -7.62 14.26
C ILE A 202 -15.24 -7.77 14.02
N ARG A 203 -16.05 -6.83 14.53
CA ARG A 203 -17.50 -6.85 14.37
C ARG A 203 -17.92 -6.78 12.89
N VAL A 204 -17.35 -5.84 12.14
CA VAL A 204 -17.66 -5.67 10.71
C VAL A 204 -17.23 -6.87 9.89
N MET A 205 -16.01 -7.39 10.11
CA MET A 205 -15.53 -8.56 9.38
C MET A 205 -16.34 -9.82 9.71
N SER A 206 -16.85 -9.93 10.94
CA SER A 206 -17.78 -11.00 11.33
C SER A 206 -19.12 -10.86 10.61
N LYS A 207 -19.64 -9.63 10.43
CA LYS A 207 -20.84 -9.36 9.61
C LYS A 207 -20.60 -9.78 8.15
N PHE A 208 -19.47 -9.40 7.56
CA PHE A 208 -19.13 -9.77 6.18
C PHE A 208 -19.02 -11.28 5.98
N SER A 209 -18.48 -12.00 6.96
CA SER A 209 -18.40 -13.47 6.96
C SER A 209 -19.78 -14.11 7.03
N LYS A 210 -20.63 -13.67 7.98
CA LYS A 210 -22.00 -14.18 8.12
C LYS A 210 -22.87 -13.91 6.89
N SER A 211 -22.68 -12.77 6.23
CA SER A 211 -23.39 -12.41 5.01
C SER A 211 -22.83 -13.06 3.75
N GLY A 212 -21.75 -13.84 3.84
CA GLY A 212 -21.11 -14.46 2.68
C GLY A 212 -20.45 -13.47 1.71
N TRP A 213 -20.04 -12.29 2.19
CA TRP A 213 -19.40 -11.27 1.35
C TRP A 213 -17.89 -11.37 1.35
N ALA A 214 -17.30 -11.70 2.51
CA ALA A 214 -15.88 -11.96 2.64
C ALA A 214 -15.63 -12.93 3.79
N LYS A 215 -14.64 -13.82 3.66
CA LYS A 215 -14.20 -14.74 4.73
C LYS A 215 -12.73 -14.53 5.05
N THR A 216 -12.31 -14.94 6.24
CA THR A 216 -10.89 -15.00 6.62
C THR A 216 -10.46 -16.45 6.70
N LEU A 217 -9.41 -16.81 5.99
CA LEU A 217 -8.79 -18.12 6.00
C LEU A 217 -7.80 -18.25 7.15
N PRO A 218 -7.41 -19.49 7.54
CA PRO A 218 -6.25 -19.72 8.38
C PRO A 218 -5.02 -18.97 7.83
N GLY A 219 -4.21 -18.38 8.71
CA GLY A 219 -3.09 -17.52 8.32
C GLY A 219 -3.45 -16.05 8.04
N GLY A 220 -4.72 -15.64 8.21
CA GLY A 220 -5.11 -14.23 8.16
C GLY A 220 -5.40 -13.67 6.76
N TYR A 221 -5.40 -14.52 5.73
CA TYR A 221 -5.78 -14.13 4.37
C TYR A 221 -7.28 -13.86 4.28
N VAL A 222 -7.65 -12.76 3.63
CA VAL A 222 -9.06 -12.40 3.40
C VAL A 222 -9.44 -12.79 1.98
N VAL A 223 -10.58 -13.47 1.82
CA VAL A 223 -11.16 -13.80 0.52
C VAL A 223 -12.48 -13.06 0.36
N ILE A 224 -12.58 -12.22 -0.66
CA ILE A 224 -13.81 -11.56 -1.07
C ILE A 224 -14.63 -12.57 -1.89
N LEU A 225 -15.72 -13.05 -1.28
CA LEU A 225 -16.62 -14.04 -1.86
C LEU A 225 -17.61 -13.41 -2.84
N ASN A 226 -18.05 -12.17 -2.55
CA ASN A 226 -19.00 -11.44 -3.40
C ASN A 226 -18.48 -10.01 -3.68
N ARG A 227 -17.80 -9.85 -4.82
CA ARG A 227 -17.22 -8.56 -5.24
C ARG A 227 -18.28 -7.49 -5.49
N GLU A 228 -19.42 -7.89 -6.05
CA GLU A 228 -20.48 -6.95 -6.40
C GLU A 228 -21.06 -6.31 -5.14
N MET A 229 -21.43 -7.12 -4.15
CA MET A 229 -21.99 -6.65 -2.89
C MET A 229 -21.00 -5.82 -2.09
N LEU A 230 -19.75 -6.29 -1.96
CA LEU A 230 -18.72 -5.52 -1.28
C LEU A 230 -18.42 -4.19 -2.01
N GLY A 231 -18.51 -4.18 -3.35
CA GLY A 231 -18.40 -2.99 -4.19
C GLY A 231 -19.52 -1.99 -3.95
N LYS A 232 -20.77 -2.46 -3.87
CA LYS A 232 -21.93 -1.62 -3.50
C LYS A 232 -21.75 -1.01 -2.11
N ILE A 233 -21.28 -1.78 -1.13
CA ILE A 233 -20.99 -1.26 0.22
C ILE A 233 -19.90 -0.20 0.16
N SER A 234 -18.81 -0.45 -0.57
CA SER A 234 -17.72 0.52 -0.76
C SER A 234 -18.17 1.83 -1.40
N ARG A 235 -19.15 1.79 -2.32
CA ARG A 235 -19.72 2.98 -2.96
C ARG A 235 -20.86 3.64 -2.17
N GLY A 236 -21.32 3.01 -1.08
CA GLY A 236 -22.45 3.50 -0.28
C GLY A 236 -23.83 3.20 -0.89
N GLU A 237 -23.89 2.26 -1.83
CA GLU A 237 -25.10 1.87 -2.57
C GLU A 237 -25.87 0.72 -1.92
N ALA A 238 -25.28 0.04 -0.92
CA ALA A 238 -25.82 -1.18 -0.36
C ALA A 238 -26.95 -0.97 0.68
N GLU A 239 -27.14 0.24 1.19
CA GLU A 239 -28.27 0.57 2.08
C GLU A 239 -28.81 1.95 1.73
N GLY A 240 -30.10 2.01 1.39
CA GLY A 240 -30.80 3.22 0.99
C GLY A 240 -30.73 4.34 2.03
N ARG A 241 -30.87 5.57 1.52
CA ARG A 241 -31.14 6.82 2.26
C ARG A 241 -31.85 6.54 3.59
N ASN A 242 -31.21 6.90 4.70
CA ASN A 242 -31.91 7.00 5.97
C ASN A 242 -32.89 8.19 5.88
N PRO A 243 -34.23 8.02 5.95
CA PRO A 243 -35.20 9.10 5.75
C PRO A 243 -35.23 10.16 6.88
N LYS A 244 -34.27 10.13 7.81
CA LYS A 244 -34.26 10.98 9.02
C LYS A 244 -33.29 12.16 9.01
N LEU A 245 -32.71 12.50 7.85
CA LEU A 245 -32.05 13.80 7.64
C LEU A 245 -32.67 14.50 6.43
N SER A 246 -33.94 14.86 6.53
CA SER A 246 -34.40 16.07 5.85
C SER A 246 -34.04 17.25 6.76
N PRO A 247 -33.34 18.29 6.26
CA PRO A 247 -33.22 19.53 7.02
C PRO A 247 -34.64 20.05 7.34
N PRO A 248 -34.88 20.66 8.51
CA PRO A 248 -36.16 21.29 8.78
C PRO A 248 -36.45 22.31 7.67
N PRO A 249 -37.72 22.45 7.24
CA PRO A 249 -38.07 23.46 6.26
C PRO A 249 -37.58 24.82 6.76
N VAL A 250 -36.86 25.52 5.89
CA VAL A 250 -36.46 26.91 6.14
C VAL A 250 -37.77 27.70 6.24
N ALA A 251 -38.06 28.22 7.43
CA ALA A 251 -39.17 29.14 7.61
C ALA A 251 -38.83 30.44 6.86
N GLU A 252 -39.67 30.80 5.90
CA GLU A 252 -39.75 32.17 5.34
C GLU A 252 -40.33 33.13 6.40
#